data_AF-A0A2T0PT37-F1
#
_entry.id   AF-A0A2T0PT37-F1
#
_cell.length_a   1.000
_cell.length_b   1.000
_cell.length_c   1.000
_cell.angle_alpha   90.00
_cell.angle_beta   90.00
_cell.angle_gamma   90.00
#
_symmetry.space_group_name_H-M   'P 1'
#
loop_
_entity.id
_entity.type
_entity.pdbx_description
1 polymer ?
#
loop_
_entity_poly.entity_id
_entity_poly.type
_entity_poly.pdbx_seq_one_letter_code
_entity_poly.pdbx_strand_id
1 'polypeptide(L)'
;MILLAADDGCGYCAAYNTTAVQYAKQKGIDLTLVTNKFDTAQQASQVDQAIAQKPAAILLWAIDGTAVLPSLHKIQRAGIPLLLTDVLPDQKYDKLWV
;
A
#
# COMPACT_ATOMS: atom_id res chain seq x y z
N MET A 1 -1.44 1.51 -11.22
CA MET A 1 -0.83 1.21 -9.89
C MET A 1 -1.92 1.39 -8.84
N ILE A 2 -1.89 0.63 -7.75
CA ILE A 2 -2.83 0.81 -6.63
C ILE A 2 -2.06 1.27 -5.40
N LEU A 3 -2.53 2.35 -4.76
CA LEU A 3 -2.08 2.80 -3.44
C LEU A 3 -3.08 2.33 -2.38
N LEU A 4 -2.59 1.54 -1.41
CA LEU A 4 -3.34 1.15 -0.22
C LEU A 4 -2.83 1.98 0.97
N ALA A 5 -3.69 2.83 1.55
CA ALA A 5 -3.27 3.79 2.56
C ALA A 5 -4.29 3.97 3.71
N ALA A 6 -3.87 4.65 4.77
CA ALA A 6 -4.77 5.16 5.80
C ALA A 6 -5.72 6.22 5.21
N ASP A 7 -6.89 6.38 5.82
CA ASP A 7 -7.84 7.43 5.44
C ASP A 7 -7.38 8.84 5.85
N ASP A 8 -8.13 9.84 5.40
CA ASP A 8 -7.78 11.25 5.59
C ASP A 8 -8.14 11.77 7.00
N GLY A 9 -8.44 10.88 7.96
CA GLY A 9 -8.80 11.26 9.33
C GLY A 9 -7.68 11.94 10.11
N CYS A 10 -6.42 11.80 9.66
CA CYS A 10 -5.25 12.46 10.23
C CYS A 10 -4.63 13.46 9.23
N GLY A 11 -4.11 14.60 9.72
CA GLY A 11 -3.58 15.65 8.86
C GLY A 11 -2.39 15.21 7.99
N TYR A 12 -1.50 14.39 8.53
CA TYR A 12 -0.41 13.78 7.76
C TYR A 12 -0.93 12.83 6.67
N CYS A 13 -1.96 12.04 6.99
CA CYS A 13 -2.57 11.06 6.11
C CYS A 13 -3.21 11.72 4.89
N ALA A 14 -4.01 12.76 5.14
CA ALA A 14 -4.62 13.57 4.09
C ALA A 14 -3.56 14.22 3.18
N ALA A 15 -2.50 14.76 3.77
CA ALA A 15 -1.40 15.36 3.01
C ALA A 15 -0.64 14.33 2.16
N TYR A 16 -0.36 13.15 2.73
CA TYR A 16 0.29 12.04 2.02
C TYR A 16 -0.54 11.57 0.83
N ASN A 17 -1.82 11.26 1.04
CA ASN A 17 -2.73 10.78 0.00
C ASN A 17 -2.88 11.81 -1.12
N THR A 18 -3.10 13.08 -0.77
CA THR A 18 -3.22 14.18 -1.74
C THR A 18 -1.94 14.33 -2.56
N THR A 19 -0.78 14.32 -1.91
CA THR A 19 0.52 14.50 -2.58
C THR A 19 0.84 13.32 -3.50
N ALA A 20 0.58 12.09 -3.05
CA ALA A 20 0.81 10.88 -3.84
C ALA A 20 -0.03 10.90 -5.14
N VAL A 21 -1.32 11.21 -5.04
CA VAL A 21 -2.22 11.29 -6.21
C VAL A 21 -1.80 12.42 -7.16
N GLN A 22 -1.46 13.59 -6.63
CA GLN A 22 -1.01 14.72 -7.45
C GLN A 22 0.30 14.41 -8.17
N TYR A 23 1.27 13.82 -7.47
CA TYR A 23 2.55 13.47 -8.04
C TYR A 23 2.43 12.37 -9.12
N ALA A 24 1.62 11.33 -8.86
CA ALA A 24 1.32 10.31 -9.86
C ALA A 24 0.73 10.91 -11.13
N LYS A 25 -0.24 11.83 -11.00
CA LYS A 25 -0.83 12.56 -12.13
C LYS A 25 0.23 13.38 -12.89
N GLN A 26 1.11 14.09 -12.20
CA GLN A 26 2.19 14.87 -12.83
C GLN A 26 3.18 13.98 -13.60
N LYS A 27 3.35 12.72 -13.19
CA LYS A 27 4.20 11.74 -13.86
C LYS A 27 3.46 10.88 -14.90
N GLY A 28 2.17 11.13 -15.13
CA GLY A 28 1.36 10.33 -16.05
C GLY A 28 1.12 8.90 -15.57
N ILE A 29 1.21 8.65 -14.26
CA ILE A 29 0.94 7.35 -13.65
C ILE A 29 -0.55 7.28 -13.31
N ASP A 30 -1.23 6.25 -13.81
CA ASP A 30 -2.59 5.92 -13.38
C ASP A 30 -2.54 5.26 -11.99
N LEU A 31 -2.91 6.04 -10.97
CA LEU A 31 -2.89 5.64 -9.56
C LEU A 31 -4.31 5.60 -9.01
N THR A 32 -4.75 4.42 -8.58
CA THR A 32 -5.99 4.25 -7.80
C THR A 32 -5.66 4.28 -6.32
N LEU A 33 -6.24 5.22 -5.57
CA LEU A 33 -6.14 5.29 -4.11
C LEU A 33 -7.29 4.49 -3.47
N VAL A 34 -6.95 3.60 -2.54
CA VAL A 34 -7.90 2.88 -1.69
C VAL A 34 -7.50 3.10 -0.23
N THR A 35 -8.43 3.60 0.58
CA THR A 35 -8.18 3.98 1.97
C THR A 35 -8.85 3.03 2.97
N ASN A 36 -8.31 2.96 4.19
CA ASN A 36 -8.90 2.23 5.32
C ASN A 36 -8.81 3.05 6.61
N LYS A 37 -9.64 2.71 7.60
CA LYS A 37 -9.74 3.46 8.87
C LYS A 37 -8.70 3.01 9.91
N PHE A 38 -7.45 2.87 9.51
CA PHE A 38 -6.37 2.29 10.33
C PHE A 38 -6.72 0.88 10.85
N ASP A 39 -7.35 0.08 9.98
CA ASP A 39 -7.79 -1.28 10.31
C ASP A 39 -6.96 -2.30 9.53
N THR A 40 -6.20 -3.12 10.26
CA THR A 40 -5.31 -4.13 9.67
C THR A 40 -6.07 -5.25 8.94
N ALA A 41 -7.27 -5.60 9.41
CA ALA A 41 -8.09 -6.64 8.77
C ALA A 41 -8.72 -6.12 7.47
N GLN A 42 -9.15 -4.86 7.47
CA GLN A 42 -9.59 -4.16 6.27
C GLN A 42 -8.44 -4.06 5.26
N GLN A 43 -7.25 -3.68 5.69
CA GLN A 43 -6.07 -3.62 4.82
C GLN A 43 -5.73 -4.99 4.21
N ALA A 44 -5.79 -6.08 4.98
CA ALA A 44 -5.57 -7.43 4.44
C ALA A 44 -6.58 -7.79 3.34
N SER A 45 -7.85 -7.43 3.53
CA SER A 45 -8.91 -7.64 2.53
C SER A 45 -8.70 -6.79 1.28
N GLN A 46 -8.25 -5.54 1.44
CA GLN A 46 -7.91 -4.65 0.33
C GLN A 46 -6.70 -5.15 -0.47
N VAL A 47 -5.73 -5.78 0.17
CA VAL A 47 -4.61 -6.45 -0.51
C VAL A 47 -5.12 -7.58 -1.39
N ASP A 48 -6.02 -8.43 -0.89
CA ASP A 48 -6.60 -9.52 -1.69
C ASP A 48 -7.36 -8.97 -2.92
N GLN A 49 -8.11 -7.89 -2.75
CA GLN A 49 -8.81 -7.19 -3.84
C GLN A 49 -7.84 -6.53 -4.83
N ALA A 50 -6.75 -5.93 -4.35
CA ALA A 50 -5.74 -5.31 -5.20
C ALA A 50 -5.00 -6.37 -6.02
N ILE A 51 -4.62 -7.51 -5.42
CA ILE A 51 -4.00 -8.63 -6.14
C ILE A 51 -4.92 -9.14 -7.25
N ALA A 52 -6.22 -9.27 -6.98
CA ALA A 52 -7.20 -9.73 -7.99
C ALA A 52 -7.29 -8.80 -9.22
N GLN A 53 -7.04 -7.50 -9.03
CA GLN A 53 -7.00 -6.51 -10.12
C GLN A 53 -5.72 -6.57 -10.97
N LYS A 54 -4.70 -7.33 -10.54
CA LYS A 54 -3.41 -7.49 -11.23
C LYS A 54 -2.76 -6.16 -11.65
N PRO A 55 -2.60 -5.19 -10.73
CA PRO A 55 -1.98 -3.92 -11.06
C PRO A 55 -0.50 -4.09 -11.42
N ALA A 56 0.05 -3.14 -12.17
CA ALA A 56 1.48 -3.10 -12.50
C ALA A 56 2.39 -3.00 -11.26
N ALA A 57 1.89 -2.44 -10.15
CA ALA A 57 2.56 -2.35 -8.86
C ALA A 57 1.55 -1.98 -7.76
N ILE A 58 1.90 -2.30 -6.51
CA ILE A 58 1.20 -1.87 -5.29
C ILE A 58 2.14 -0.97 -4.48
N LEU A 59 1.68 0.24 -4.14
CA LEU A 59 2.27 1.06 -3.10
C LEU A 59 1.45 0.85 -1.83
N LEU A 60 2.08 0.42 -0.75
CA LEU A 60 1.40 0.05 0.49
C LEU A 60 1.97 0.87 1.65
N TRP A 61 1.11 1.69 2.26
CA TRP A 61 1.34 2.24 3.59
C TRP A 61 0.79 1.24 4.60
N ALA A 62 1.68 0.55 5.32
CA ALA A 62 1.25 -0.45 6.29
C ALA A 62 0.57 0.22 7.50
N ILE A 63 -0.55 -0.33 7.97
CA ILE A 63 -1.17 0.14 9.21
C ILE A 63 -0.37 -0.33 10.43
N ASP A 64 0.18 -1.55 10.35
CA ASP A 64 1.02 -2.14 11.38
C ASP A 64 2.14 -2.97 10.72
N GLY A 65 3.38 -2.76 11.15
CA GLY A 65 4.56 -3.39 10.56
C GLY A 65 4.63 -4.90 10.77
N THR A 66 3.92 -5.46 11.76
CA THR A 66 3.89 -6.91 12.00
C THR A 66 2.68 -7.55 11.31
N ALA A 67 1.50 -6.96 11.44
CA ALA A 67 0.25 -7.49 10.89
C ALA A 67 0.23 -7.50 9.35
N VAL A 68 1.05 -6.65 8.71
CA VAL A 68 1.16 -6.58 7.25
C VAL A 68 1.91 -7.76 6.63
N LEU A 69 2.74 -8.49 7.39
CA LEU A 69 3.63 -9.53 6.85
C LEU A 69 2.93 -10.60 5.99
N PRO A 70 1.76 -11.15 6.38
CA PRO A 70 1.03 -12.10 5.52
C PRO A 70 0.65 -11.48 4.17
N SER A 71 0.27 -10.20 4.16
CA SER A 71 -0.07 -9.45 2.95
C SER A 71 1.13 -9.25 2.04
N LEU A 72 2.31 -8.89 2.58
CA LEU A 72 3.53 -8.74 1.79
C LEU A 72 3.88 -10.04 1.06
N HIS A 73 3.81 -11.17 1.77
CA HIS A 73 4.04 -12.48 1.17
C HIS A 73 2.99 -12.87 0.11
N LYS A 74 1.72 -12.48 0.28
CA LYS A 74 0.69 -12.68 -0.76
C LYS A 74 1.02 -11.89 -2.02
N ILE A 75 1.42 -10.62 -1.89
CA ILE A 75 1.79 -9.75 -3.01
C ILE A 75 3.03 -10.30 -3.73
N GLN A 76 4.05 -10.71 -2.98
CA GLN A 76 5.26 -11.33 -3.53
C GLN A 76 4.93 -12.61 -4.32
N ARG A 77 4.09 -13.51 -3.77
CA ARG A 77 3.67 -14.73 -4.46
C ARG A 77 2.84 -14.46 -5.72
N ALA A 78 2.10 -13.35 -5.73
CA ALA A 78 1.37 -12.90 -6.91
C ALA A 78 2.29 -12.31 -8.01
N GLY A 79 3.57 -12.11 -7.72
CA GLY A 79 4.55 -11.54 -8.67
C GLY A 79 4.33 -10.06 -8.94
N ILE A 80 3.64 -9.34 -8.05
CA ILE A 80 3.35 -7.91 -8.20
C ILE A 80 4.45 -7.11 -7.49
N PRO A 81 5.09 -6.13 -8.16
CA PRO A 81 6.03 -5.22 -7.51
C PRO A 81 5.38 -4.48 -6.34
N LEU A 82 6.06 -4.46 -5.20
CA LEU A 82 5.59 -3.89 -3.95
C LEU A 82 6.53 -2.80 -3.46
N LEU A 83 6.01 -1.60 -3.29
CA LEU A 83 6.69 -0.50 -2.60
C LEU A 83 6.04 -0.34 -1.22
N LEU A 84 6.85 -0.30 -0.17
CA LEU A 84 6.41 -0.06 1.21
C LEU A 84 6.74 1.37 1.62
N THR A 85 5.88 1.97 2.44
CA THR A 85 6.05 3.35 2.91
C THR A 85 5.47 3.55 4.31
N ASP A 86 5.96 4.60 4.98
CA ASP A 86 5.58 5.04 6.31
C ASP A 86 5.92 4.04 7.43
N VAL A 87 5.06 3.04 7.67
CA VAL A 87 5.33 1.98 8.65
C VAL A 87 6.03 0.82 7.96
N LEU A 88 7.22 0.47 8.45
CA LEU A 88 8.02 -0.63 7.92
C LEU A 88 8.05 -1.82 8.90
N PRO A 89 8.04 -3.06 8.39
CA PRO A 89 8.33 -4.24 9.20
C PRO A 89 9.81 -4.26 9.64
N ASP A 90 10.17 -5.24 10.46
CA ASP A 90 11.57 -5.54 10.77
C ASP A 90 12.41 -5.72 9.48
N GLN A 91 13.63 -5.19 9.46
CA GLN A 91 14.53 -5.18 8.30
C GLN A 91 14.83 -6.56 7.72
N LYS A 92 14.69 -7.65 8.49
CA LYS A 92 14.85 -9.00 7.95
C LYS A 92 13.85 -9.34 6.83
N TYR A 93 12.80 -8.54 6.66
CA TYR A 93 11.78 -8.67 5.62
C TYR A 93 12.00 -7.75 4.41
N ASP A 94 13.11 -7.01 4.33
CA ASP A 94 13.38 -6.05 3.25
C ASP A 94 13.31 -6.64 1.84
N LYS A 95 13.62 -7.93 1.70
CA LYS A 95 13.51 -8.68 0.44
C LYS A 95 12.08 -8.82 -0.13
N LEU A 96 11.05 -8.40 0.61
CA LEU A 96 9.64 -8.52 0.20
C LEU A 96 9.15 -7.31 -0.61
N TRP A 97 9.94 -6.23 -0.66
CA TRP A 97 9.59 -4.98 -1.31
C TRP A 97 10.80 -4.39 -2.04
N VAL A 98 10.56 -3.37 -2.86
CA VAL A 98 11.56 -2.69 -3.70
C VAL A 98 11.76 -1.24 -3.31
#